data_AF-A0A1V2RAH4-F1
#
_entry.id   AF-A0A1V2RAH4-F1
#
_cell.length_a   1.000
_cell.length_b   1.000
_cell.length_c   1.000
_cell.angle_alpha   90.00
_cell.angle_beta   90.00
_cell.angle_gamma   90.00
#
_symmetry.space_group_name_H-M   'P 1'
#
loop_
_entity.id
_entity.type
_entity.pdbx_description
1 polymer ?
#
loop_
_entity_poly.entity_id
_entity_poly.type
_entity_poly.pdbx_seq_one_letter_code
_entity_poly.pdbx_strand_id
1 'polypeptide(L)'
;MNRARTALLATMALALALTAGCSDDDGDDAENASDEPAPEYSIITEDLPDGGIGEAELLIPDATVETAEAAIRDYADTIDGPEAVTVQVVRTEDAAVIVCRADWPDLDDTMNCPDPGGN
;
A
#
# COMPACT_ATOMS: atom_id res chain seq x y z
N MET A 1 -25.75 70.41 -11.27
CA MET A 1 -25.28 69.71 -12.49
C MET A 1 -23.80 69.38 -12.29
N ASN A 2 -23.25 68.17 -12.36
CA ASN A 2 -23.71 66.85 -12.76
C ASN A 2 -23.03 65.79 -11.88
N ARG A 3 -23.76 64.72 -11.57
CA ARG A 3 -23.26 63.45 -11.03
C ARG A 3 -22.64 62.66 -12.19
N ALA A 4 -21.50 62.01 -11.96
CA ALA A 4 -21.09 60.87 -12.77
C ALA A 4 -20.50 59.81 -11.83
N ARG A 5 -21.37 58.87 -11.40
CA ARG A 5 -20.97 57.58 -10.84
C ARG A 5 -20.83 56.65 -12.04
N THR A 6 -19.62 56.21 -12.34
CA THR A 6 -19.40 55.22 -13.40
C THR A 6 -19.11 53.89 -12.72
N ALA A 7 -20.15 53.07 -12.59
CA ALA A 7 -20.06 51.68 -12.16
C ALA A 7 -19.53 50.85 -13.34
N LEU A 8 -18.42 50.15 -13.13
CA LEU A 8 -17.94 49.13 -14.06
C LEU A 8 -18.50 47.77 -13.61
N LEU A 9 -19.46 47.29 -14.40
CA LEU A 9 -20.03 45.95 -14.32
C LEU A 9 -18.97 44.94 -14.76
N ALA A 10 -18.40 44.18 -13.82
CA ALA A 10 -17.60 43.01 -14.13
C ALA A 10 -18.54 41.91 -14.65
N THR A 11 -18.51 41.72 -15.97
CA THR A 11 -19.27 40.69 -16.68
C THR A 11 -18.60 39.34 -16.46
N MET A 12 -19.36 38.42 -15.86
CA MET A 12 -19.09 36.99 -15.78
C MET A 12 -18.94 36.39 -17.19
N ALA A 13 -17.82 35.72 -17.47
CA ALA A 13 -17.71 34.77 -18.57
C ALA A 13 -17.46 33.38 -17.95
N LEU A 14 -18.55 32.61 -17.86
CA LEU A 14 -18.59 31.24 -17.38
C LEU A 14 -18.21 30.32 -18.56
N ALA A 15 -17.00 29.75 -18.53
CA ALA A 15 -16.60 28.73 -19.49
C ALA A 15 -16.91 27.34 -18.93
N LEU A 16 -18.10 26.81 -19.24
CA LEU A 16 -18.40 25.38 -19.19
C LEU A 16 -18.08 24.77 -20.55
N ALA A 17 -17.11 23.86 -20.60
CA ALA A 17 -17.08 22.74 -21.56
C ALA A 17 -15.88 21.81 -21.29
N LEU A 18 -16.10 20.75 -20.50
CA LEU A 18 -15.49 19.44 -20.77
C LEU A 18 -16.57 18.37 -20.54
N THR A 19 -17.26 18.04 -21.62
CA THR A 19 -18.06 16.83 -21.77
C THR A 19 -17.20 15.78 -22.47
N ALA A 20 -16.97 14.64 -21.79
CA ALA A 20 -16.67 13.28 -22.28
C ALA A 20 -15.65 12.64 -21.31
N GLY A 21 -15.93 11.55 -20.58
CA GLY A 21 -17.04 10.62 -20.68
C GLY A 21 -17.37 9.98 -19.34
N CYS A 22 -18.67 9.88 -19.06
CA CYS A 22 -19.20 8.73 -18.36
C CYS A 22 -19.25 7.61 -19.40
N SER A 23 -18.35 6.64 -19.31
CA SER A 23 -18.76 5.26 -19.59
C SER A 23 -19.35 4.77 -18.29
N ASP A 24 -20.68 4.75 -18.26
CA ASP A 24 -21.46 3.86 -17.40
C ASP A 24 -21.11 2.45 -17.90
N ASP A 25 -20.25 1.75 -17.17
CA ASP A 25 -19.97 0.33 -17.38
C ASP A 25 -20.46 -0.39 -16.13
N ASP A 26 -21.73 -0.78 -16.26
CA ASP A 26 -22.47 -1.70 -15.43
C ASP A 26 -21.99 -3.12 -15.80
N GLY A 27 -21.42 -3.85 -14.83
CA GLY A 27 -20.78 -5.16 -15.03
C GLY A 27 -19.28 -5.01 -15.26
N ASP A 28 -18.39 -5.67 -14.54
CA ASP A 28 -18.48 -6.95 -13.86
C ASP A 28 -17.61 -6.91 -12.60
N ASP A 29 -17.98 -7.73 -11.62
CA ASP A 29 -17.07 -8.32 -10.64
C ASP A 29 -15.80 -8.84 -11.34
N ALA A 30 -14.84 -7.94 -11.55
CA ALA A 30 -13.46 -8.35 -11.68
C ALA A 30 -12.98 -8.60 -10.25
N GLU A 31 -13.33 -9.78 -9.75
CA GLU A 31 -12.45 -10.55 -8.87
C GLU A 31 -11.11 -10.71 -9.61
N ASN A 32 -10.36 -9.61 -9.73
CA ASN A 32 -8.93 -9.63 -9.99
C ASN A 32 -8.30 -9.82 -8.61
N ALA A 33 -8.63 -10.96 -7.99
CA ALA A 33 -7.62 -11.64 -7.22
C ALA A 33 -6.53 -11.88 -8.26
N SER A 34 -5.48 -11.06 -8.24
CA SER A 34 -4.27 -11.33 -8.99
C SER A 34 -3.95 -12.80 -8.70
N ASP A 35 -4.19 -13.69 -9.66
CA ASP A 35 -3.72 -15.09 -9.68
C ASP A 35 -2.20 -15.08 -9.92
N GLU A 36 -1.52 -14.06 -9.39
CA GLU A 36 -0.10 -14.01 -9.26
C GLU A 36 0.23 -14.98 -8.13
N PRO A 37 1.09 -15.97 -8.39
CA PRO A 37 1.46 -16.92 -7.36
C PRO A 37 1.98 -16.16 -6.14
N ALA A 38 1.52 -16.54 -4.95
CA ALA A 38 2.05 -16.04 -3.69
C ALA A 38 3.59 -16.11 -3.76
N PRO A 39 4.29 -15.02 -3.41
CA PRO A 39 5.73 -14.97 -3.57
C PRO A 39 6.39 -16.04 -2.69
N GLU A 40 7.36 -16.76 -3.24
CA GLU A 40 8.11 -17.74 -2.43
C GLU A 40 9.01 -16.99 -1.44
N TYR A 41 8.79 -17.23 -0.14
CA TYR A 41 9.61 -16.70 0.94
C TYR A 41 9.98 -17.80 1.94
N SER A 42 11.06 -17.59 2.66
CA SER A 42 11.46 -18.43 3.80
C SER A 42 11.33 -17.64 5.09
N ILE A 43 10.76 -18.24 6.13
CA ILE A 43 10.68 -17.61 7.46
C ILE A 43 12.00 -17.88 8.19
N ILE A 44 12.74 -16.83 8.52
CA ILE A 44 14.04 -16.95 9.23
C ILE A 44 13.92 -16.65 10.72
N THR A 45 12.92 -15.85 11.09
CA THR A 45 12.56 -15.54 12.48
C THR A 45 11.04 -15.54 12.58
N GLU A 46 10.51 -16.19 13.62
CA GLU A 46 9.08 -16.18 13.95
C GLU A 46 8.90 -16.29 15.47
N ASP A 47 8.27 -15.28 16.05
CA ASP A 47 7.81 -15.26 17.44
C ASP A 47 6.36 -14.76 17.45
N LEU A 48 5.42 -15.69 17.62
CA LEU A 48 3.98 -15.44 17.63
C LEU A 48 3.40 -15.89 18.99
N PRO A 49 3.50 -15.06 20.04
CA PRO A 49 2.93 -15.39 21.33
C PRO A 49 1.39 -15.39 21.29
N ASP A 50 0.77 -16.31 22.03
CA ASP A 50 -0.66 -16.27 22.31
C ASP A 50 -1.00 -15.01 23.14
N GLY A 51 -1.46 -13.95 22.47
CA GLY A 51 -1.61 -12.61 23.03
C GLY A 51 -0.29 -11.84 23.12
N GLY A 52 -0.36 -10.51 23.08
CA GLY A 52 0.82 -9.64 23.05
C GLY A 52 1.31 -9.32 21.64
N ILE A 53 2.57 -8.90 21.54
CA ILE A 53 3.20 -8.41 20.30
C ILE A 53 4.20 -9.46 19.82
N GLY A 54 4.07 -9.90 18.58
CA GLY A 54 4.98 -10.82 17.91
C GLY A 54 5.82 -10.15 16.82
N GLU A 55 6.72 -10.93 16.23
CA GLU A 55 7.56 -10.53 15.10
C GLU A 55 7.82 -11.69 14.13
N ALA A 56 7.93 -11.37 12.85
CA ALA A 56 8.26 -12.31 11.79
C ALA A 56 9.20 -11.69 10.76
N GLU A 57 10.20 -12.45 10.34
CA GLU A 57 11.16 -12.06 9.31
C GLU A 57 11.11 -13.04 8.14
N LEU A 58 10.80 -12.51 6.95
CA LEU A 58 10.70 -13.23 5.70
C LEU A 58 11.93 -12.95 4.84
N LEU A 59 12.65 -13.99 4.45
CA LEU A 59 13.78 -13.92 3.55
C LEU A 59 13.35 -14.12 2.10
N ILE A 60 13.62 -13.13 1.26
CA ILE A 60 13.45 -13.17 -0.18
C ILE A 60 14.71 -12.55 -0.82
N PRO A 61 15.65 -13.35 -1.34
CA PRO A 61 16.96 -12.86 -1.80
C PRO A 61 16.90 -11.73 -2.83
N ASP A 62 15.93 -11.81 -3.75
CA ASP A 62 15.72 -10.85 -4.83
C ASP A 62 14.46 -9.99 -4.63
N ALA A 63 14.02 -9.79 -3.36
CA ALA A 63 12.78 -9.06 -3.09
C ALA A 63 12.79 -7.66 -3.70
N THR A 64 11.80 -7.40 -4.56
CA THR A 64 11.36 -6.06 -4.94
C THR A 64 10.37 -5.54 -3.89
N VAL A 65 10.04 -4.26 -3.97
CA VAL A 65 8.98 -3.67 -3.15
C VAL A 65 7.66 -4.44 -3.35
N GLU A 66 7.24 -4.63 -4.61
CA GLU A 66 5.98 -5.33 -4.93
C GLU A 66 5.95 -6.76 -4.37
N THR A 67 7.03 -7.53 -4.55
CA THR A 67 7.14 -8.89 -4.02
C THR A 67 7.14 -8.91 -2.49
N ALA A 68 7.77 -7.92 -1.86
CA ALA A 68 7.82 -7.83 -0.40
C ALA A 68 6.46 -7.43 0.20
N GLU A 69 5.73 -6.50 -0.42
CA GLU A 69 4.36 -6.15 -0.01
C GLU A 69 3.43 -7.36 -0.14
N ALA A 70 3.52 -8.09 -1.25
CA ALA A 70 2.73 -9.30 -1.46
C ALA A 70 3.06 -10.39 -0.42
N ALA A 71 4.34 -10.59 -0.08
CA ALA A 71 4.76 -11.58 0.90
C ALA A 71 4.28 -11.23 2.32
N ILE A 72 4.30 -9.95 2.69
CA ILE A 72 3.79 -9.50 3.99
C ILE A 72 2.27 -9.75 4.09
N ARG A 73 1.52 -9.46 3.03
CA ARG A 73 0.07 -9.72 2.98
C ARG A 73 -0.23 -11.22 3.06
N ASP A 74 0.45 -12.04 2.27
CA ASP A 74 0.29 -13.50 2.27
C ASP A 74 0.62 -14.11 3.64
N TYR A 75 1.73 -13.71 4.28
CA TYR A 75 2.08 -14.17 5.62
C TYR A 75 1.05 -13.71 6.66
N ALA A 76 0.56 -12.47 6.54
CA ALA A 76 -0.42 -11.93 7.48
C ALA A 76 -1.75 -12.69 7.48
N ASP A 77 -2.17 -13.26 6.36
CA ASP A 77 -3.35 -14.13 6.29
C ASP A 77 -3.19 -15.42 7.11
N THR A 78 -1.96 -15.78 7.48
CA THR A 78 -1.65 -16.96 8.31
C THR A 78 -1.56 -16.67 9.80
N ILE A 79 -1.55 -15.40 10.22
CA ILE A 79 -1.37 -15.00 11.61
C ILE A 79 -2.66 -15.27 12.42
N ASP A 80 -2.52 -16.03 13.50
CA ASP A 80 -3.57 -16.29 14.49
C ASP A 80 -2.98 -16.27 15.91
N GLY A 81 -3.65 -15.61 16.86
CA GLY A 81 -3.24 -15.57 18.27
C GLY A 81 -2.72 -14.22 18.82
N PRO A 82 -1.68 -13.59 18.25
CA PRO A 82 -1.10 -12.35 18.78
C PRO A 82 -2.03 -11.14 18.61
N GLU A 83 -1.83 -10.10 19.42
CA GLU A 83 -2.57 -8.82 19.32
C GLU A 83 -2.02 -7.93 18.21
N ALA A 84 -0.71 -8.00 17.95
CA ALA A 84 -0.03 -7.31 16.87
C ALA A 84 1.22 -8.08 16.44
N VAL A 85 1.59 -8.00 15.17
CA VAL A 85 2.82 -8.64 14.66
C VAL A 85 3.53 -7.69 13.73
N THR A 86 4.81 -7.44 13.99
CA THR A 86 5.68 -6.80 13.00
C THR A 86 6.16 -7.85 12.00
N VAL A 87 5.81 -7.67 10.73
CA VAL A 87 6.28 -8.52 9.63
C VAL A 87 7.25 -7.73 8.77
N GLN A 88 8.44 -8.28 8.50
CA GLN A 88 9.43 -7.64 7.65
C GLN A 88 10.01 -8.60 6.62
N VAL A 89 10.37 -8.05 5.46
CA VAL A 89 11.02 -8.79 4.36
C VAL A 89 12.46 -8.30 4.23
N VAL A 90 13.40 -9.24 4.20
CA VAL A 90 14.84 -9.00 4.07
C VAL A 90 15.43 -9.78 2.88
N ARG A 91 16.55 -9.28 2.32
CA ARG A 91 17.28 -9.98 1.23
C ARG A 91 18.37 -10.93 1.70
N THR A 92 18.86 -10.79 2.94
CA THR A 92 19.93 -11.65 3.47
C THR A 92 19.73 -11.93 4.96
N GLU A 93 20.18 -13.10 5.42
CA GLU A 93 20.09 -13.54 6.82
C GLU A 93 20.99 -12.71 7.76
N ASP A 94 22.19 -12.31 7.30
CA ASP A 94 23.22 -11.68 8.15
C ASP A 94 23.18 -10.15 8.19
N ALA A 95 22.64 -9.51 7.14
CA ALA A 95 22.50 -8.07 7.03
C ALA A 95 21.04 -7.79 6.69
N ALA A 96 20.24 -7.41 7.69
CA ALA A 96 18.82 -7.07 7.52
C ALA A 96 18.67 -5.83 6.62
N VAL A 97 18.84 -6.01 5.32
CA VAL A 97 18.46 -5.09 4.27
C VAL A 97 16.95 -5.23 4.16
N ILE A 98 16.26 -4.48 5.01
CA ILE A 98 14.80 -4.46 5.06
C ILE A 98 14.29 -3.85 3.75
N VAL A 99 13.53 -4.62 2.99
CA VAL A 99 12.88 -4.17 1.76
C VAL A 99 11.56 -3.50 2.10
N CYS A 100 10.72 -4.21 2.86
CA CYS A 100 9.46 -3.72 3.39
C CYS A 100 9.23 -4.24 4.81
N ARG A 101 8.45 -3.50 5.57
CA ARG A 101 7.93 -3.89 6.89
C ARG A 101 6.51 -3.36 7.03
N ALA A 102 5.66 -4.07 7.74
CA ALA A 102 4.38 -3.58 8.22
C ALA A 102 4.02 -4.21 9.57
N ASP A 103 3.04 -3.64 10.23
CA ASP A 103 2.48 -4.15 11.48
C ASP A 103 1.06 -4.65 11.21
N TRP A 104 0.83 -5.94 11.43
CA TRP A 104 -0.49 -6.55 11.43
C TRP A 104 -1.21 -6.21 12.74
N PRO A 105 -2.54 -5.95 12.73
CA PRO A 105 -3.48 -6.07 11.61
C PRO A 105 -3.56 -4.85 10.67
N ASP A 106 -2.94 -3.72 11.02
CA ASP A 106 -3.05 -2.46 10.27
C ASP A 106 -2.03 -2.37 9.11
N LEU A 107 -1.93 -3.42 8.28
CA LEU A 107 -0.89 -3.55 7.26
C LEU A 107 -0.87 -2.37 6.28
N ASP A 108 -2.02 -2.02 5.71
CA ASP A 108 -2.10 -0.96 4.68
C ASP A 108 -1.72 0.42 5.22
N ASP A 109 -1.96 0.69 6.50
CA ASP A 109 -1.61 1.96 7.16
C ASP A 109 -0.14 2.00 7.64
N THR A 110 0.45 0.83 7.91
CA THR A 110 1.79 0.71 8.51
C THR A 110 2.85 0.26 7.51
N MET A 111 2.44 -0.13 6.29
CA MET A 111 3.36 -0.59 5.24
C MET A 111 4.40 0.48 4.92
N ASN A 112 5.64 0.14 5.24
CA ASN A 112 6.81 0.96 4.99
C ASN A 112 7.82 0.16 4.18
N CYS A 113 8.02 0.58 2.94
CA CYS A 113 9.00 0.00 2.04
C CYS A 113 10.13 1.01 1.83
N PRO A 114 11.09 1.09 2.77
CA PRO A 114 12.15 2.08 2.70
C PRO A 114 13.13 1.85 1.55
N ASP A 115 13.03 0.73 0.82
CA ASP A 115 13.94 0.23 -0.24
C ASP A 115 15.31 0.89 -0.19
N PRO A 116 16.30 0.31 0.52
CA PRO A 116 17.58 0.97 0.73
C PRO A 116 18.42 1.17 -0.57
N GLY A 117 17.87 0.88 -1.75
CA GLY A 117 18.58 0.80 -3.02
C GLY A 117 19.50 -0.43 -3.05
N GLY A 118 19.66 -1.15 -4.15
CA GLY A 118 19.19 -0.96 -5.52
C GLY A 118 19.88 -2.04 -6.36
N ASN A 119 19.47 -2.18 -7.62
CA ASN A 119 20.36 -2.77 -8.63
C ASN A 119 21.57 -1.85 -8.87
#